data_AF-A0A0K6GF42-F1
#
_entry.id   AF-A0A0K6GF42-F1
#
_cell.length_a   1.000
_cell.length_b   1.000
_cell.length_c   1.000
_cell.angle_alpha   90.00
_cell.angle_beta   90.00
_cell.angle_gamma   90.00
#
_symmetry.space_group_name_H-M   'P 1'
#
loop_
_entity.id
_entity.type
_entity.pdbx_description
1 polymer ?
#
loop_
_entity_poly.entity_id
_entity_poly.type
_entity_poly.pdbx_seq_one_letter_code
_entity_poly.pdbx_strand_id
1 'polypeptide(L)'
;MSSKAYGRPKHGRKSTGSDDGHVSPGKDRGNKRRKTAHMGDDGIASVYAKKLQAAEAMLKKDIQAMETELAKEEAIYSAAMERIVNVRRESAIWRAERMSRWDAARRELMAQQQDAELAAELARVRMKQSYTTRPIDRRERVRERLKKRTAELKQAEAERAAKQQPEIIVEDGICYISDLDDESMEALDDHTPLNSDSEDNDSLASADSISDVESDHGIPMSPIGENIEVEQGDESDDDLEVDGLSNHSDYVTDDASHTPTSSTFDREASARRAREQAELLERQARARAEVEQAEAERARLRRERELRAKQEEARREQQERERRELRERQERSRREQQERARQDFEQQQRRAAEEHRRSQMRHSLDPPSSESAAWARYTTQWNKLQGMGTNGKKNSDVILFFSNIPWPTVRAPRGPEDITKEAVASLVLSASHSQAKNVKVRLRELLLLWHPDKFVGRWMCYVVPADQPDVTEGVMAVARIANELLAERNLRLV
;
A
#
# COMPACT_ATOMS: atom_id res chain seq x y z
N MET A 1 -27.85 9.85 13.39
CA MET A 1 -29.04 10.25 12.64
C MET A 1 -28.74 10.17 11.15
N SER A 2 -29.22 9.14 10.46
CA SER A 2 -29.32 9.10 9.00
C SER A 2 -30.25 7.94 8.62
N SER A 3 -31.47 8.28 8.24
CA SER A 3 -32.54 7.35 7.88
C SER A 3 -32.37 6.91 6.42
N LYS A 4 -32.00 5.64 6.21
CA LYS A 4 -32.03 5.00 4.88
C LYS A 4 -33.47 4.61 4.53
N ALA A 5 -33.97 5.21 3.47
CA ALA A 5 -35.25 4.88 2.85
C ALA A 5 -35.16 3.56 2.07
N TYR A 6 -36.10 2.65 2.31
CA TYR A 6 -36.26 1.41 1.56
C TYR A 6 -37.04 1.69 0.26
N GLY A 7 -36.37 1.49 -0.88
CA GLY A 7 -36.97 1.52 -2.21
C GLY A 7 -37.66 0.19 -2.56
N ARG A 8 -38.92 0.28 -2.97
CA ARG A 8 -39.82 -0.82 -3.35
C ARG A 8 -39.51 -1.35 -4.77
N PRO A 9 -39.44 -2.67 -5.03
CA PRO A 9 -39.21 -3.18 -6.38
C PRO A 9 -40.50 -3.13 -7.22
N LYS A 10 -40.41 -2.63 -8.45
CA LYS A 10 -41.48 -2.68 -9.45
C LYS A 10 -41.43 -4.01 -10.20
N HIS A 11 -42.52 -4.77 -10.18
CA HIS A 11 -42.72 -5.94 -11.03
C HIS A 11 -42.91 -5.51 -12.49
N GLY A 12 -41.94 -5.82 -13.35
CA GLY A 12 -42.05 -5.71 -14.80
C GLY A 12 -42.65 -6.99 -15.38
N ARG A 13 -43.93 -6.93 -15.76
CA ARG A 13 -44.63 -8.00 -16.47
C ARG A 13 -44.26 -7.91 -17.95
N LYS A 14 -43.33 -8.75 -18.43
CA LYS A 14 -43.03 -8.88 -19.86
C LYS A 14 -44.03 -9.85 -20.48
N SER A 15 -44.89 -9.29 -21.33
CA SER A 15 -45.74 -9.99 -22.29
C SER A 15 -44.89 -10.36 -23.49
N THR A 16 -44.75 -11.65 -23.79
CA THR A 16 -44.26 -12.14 -25.07
C THR A 16 -45.41 -12.84 -25.79
N GLY A 17 -45.99 -12.13 -26.76
CA GLY A 17 -46.74 -12.73 -27.86
C GLY A 17 -45.82 -12.98 -29.06
N SER A 18 -46.40 -13.56 -30.12
CA SER A 18 -45.80 -14.20 -31.30
C SER A 18 -45.30 -15.63 -31.04
N ASP A 19 -45.53 -16.63 -31.89
CA ASP A 19 -46.15 -16.66 -33.22
C ASP A 19 -46.39 -18.13 -33.63
N ASP A 20 -47.06 -18.28 -34.78
CA ASP A 20 -46.96 -19.43 -35.71
C ASP A 20 -47.75 -20.72 -35.43
N GLY A 21 -48.96 -20.69 -35.98
CA GLY A 21 -49.44 -21.58 -37.04
C GLY A 21 -48.81 -22.97 -37.19
N HIS A 22 -49.63 -24.00 -36.97
CA HIS A 22 -49.55 -25.21 -37.80
C HIS A 22 -50.94 -25.79 -38.08
N VAL A 23 -51.20 -25.88 -39.38
CA VAL A 23 -52.32 -26.57 -40.01
C VAL A 23 -52.19 -28.07 -39.79
N SER A 24 -53.27 -28.76 -39.41
CA SER A 24 -53.45 -30.17 -39.76
C SER A 24 -54.87 -30.46 -40.23
N PRO A 25 -55.02 -31.10 -41.40
CA PRO A 25 -56.30 -31.45 -41.99
C PRO A 25 -56.75 -32.84 -41.52
N GLY A 26 -57.95 -33.24 -41.93
CA GLY A 26 -58.25 -34.66 -42.10
C GLY A 26 -59.23 -35.22 -41.08
N LYS A 27 -60.51 -34.97 -41.37
CA LYS A 27 -61.59 -35.89 -41.00
C LYS A 27 -61.23 -37.27 -41.54
N ASP A 28 -61.16 -38.29 -40.68
CA ASP A 28 -61.43 -39.64 -41.13
C ASP A 28 -62.42 -40.33 -40.19
N ARG A 29 -63.58 -40.64 -40.77
CA ARG A 29 -64.72 -41.30 -40.16
C ARG A 29 -64.58 -42.78 -40.48
N GLY A 30 -64.02 -43.55 -39.54
CA GLY A 30 -63.76 -44.97 -39.74
C GLY A 30 -64.19 -45.84 -38.57
N ASN A 31 -65.46 -46.26 -38.60
CA ASN A 31 -65.88 -47.59 -38.18
C ASN A 31 -65.66 -48.03 -36.70
N LYS A 32 -66.59 -47.58 -35.84
CA LYS A 32 -66.96 -48.29 -34.62
C LYS A 32 -67.73 -49.56 -34.99
N ARG A 33 -67.04 -50.71 -35.01
CA ARG A 33 -67.67 -52.02 -34.78
C ARG A 33 -67.27 -52.53 -33.40
N ARG A 34 -68.30 -52.72 -32.58
CA ARG A 34 -68.31 -53.14 -31.18
C ARG A 34 -67.37 -54.32 -30.90
N LYS A 35 -66.45 -54.13 -29.96
CA LYS A 35 -66.11 -55.13 -28.94
C LYS A 35 -66.20 -54.41 -27.59
N THR A 36 -67.34 -54.55 -26.92
CA THR A 36 -67.48 -54.25 -25.50
C THR A 36 -66.69 -55.31 -24.74
N ALA A 37 -65.36 -55.17 -24.75
CA ALA A 37 -64.55 -55.78 -23.72
C ALA A 37 -64.80 -54.95 -22.46
N HIS A 38 -65.19 -55.65 -21.41
CA HIS A 38 -65.27 -55.18 -20.04
C HIS A 38 -63.86 -54.74 -19.61
N MET A 39 -63.43 -53.54 -20.03
CA MET A 39 -62.22 -52.88 -19.56
C MET A 39 -62.63 -52.19 -18.27
N GLY A 40 -62.34 -52.87 -17.17
CA GLY A 40 -62.75 -52.48 -15.82
C GLY A 40 -62.21 -51.11 -15.42
N ASP A 41 -62.84 -50.57 -14.39
CA ASP A 41 -62.49 -49.32 -13.70
C ASP A 41 -61.03 -49.26 -13.16
N ASP A 42 -60.25 -50.34 -13.33
CA ASP A 42 -58.82 -50.42 -12.97
C ASP A 42 -57.93 -49.41 -13.71
N GLY A 43 -58.36 -48.91 -14.87
CA GLY A 43 -57.60 -47.95 -15.67
C GLY A 43 -57.47 -46.57 -15.00
N ILE A 44 -58.53 -46.11 -14.32
CA ILE A 44 -58.54 -44.78 -13.68
C ILE A 44 -57.67 -44.81 -12.42
N ALA A 45 -57.80 -45.86 -11.60
CA ALA A 45 -56.98 -46.05 -10.40
C ALA A 45 -55.47 -46.12 -10.74
N SER A 46 -55.10 -46.82 -11.82
CA SER A 46 -53.71 -46.89 -12.29
C SER A 46 -53.14 -45.52 -12.70
N VAL A 47 -53.95 -44.67 -13.34
CA VAL A 47 -53.54 -43.31 -13.73
C VAL A 47 -53.33 -42.43 -12.49
N TYR A 48 -54.20 -42.50 -11.49
CA TYR A 48 -54.01 -41.76 -10.24
C TYR A 48 -52.80 -42.25 -9.45
N ALA A 49 -52.55 -43.56 -9.38
CA ALA A 49 -51.37 -44.12 -8.74
C ALA A 49 -50.06 -43.62 -9.39
N LYS A 50 -49.99 -43.59 -10.72
CA LYS A 50 -48.84 -43.06 -11.45
C LYS A 50 -48.64 -41.56 -11.22
N LYS A 51 -49.73 -40.78 -11.21
CA LYS A 51 -49.68 -39.34 -10.90
C LYS A 51 -49.21 -39.07 -9.47
N LEU A 52 -49.66 -39.89 -8.52
CA LEU A 52 -49.23 -39.79 -7.12
C LEU A 52 -47.74 -40.11 -6.97
N GLN A 53 -47.27 -41.20 -7.58
CA GLN A 53 -45.84 -41.55 -7.57
C GLN A 53 -44.98 -40.46 -8.23
N ALA A 54 -45.43 -39.86 -9.33
CA ALA A 54 -44.73 -38.75 -9.97
C ALA A 54 -44.68 -37.50 -9.07
N ALA A 55 -45.79 -37.18 -8.37
CA ALA A 55 -45.83 -36.09 -7.42
C ALA A 55 -44.91 -36.33 -6.21
N GLU A 56 -44.89 -37.55 -5.67
CA GLU A 56 -43.97 -37.95 -4.60
C GLU A 56 -42.50 -37.87 -5.03
N ALA A 57 -42.18 -38.28 -6.26
CA ALA A 57 -40.83 -38.18 -6.81
C ALA A 57 -40.40 -36.71 -6.99
N MET A 58 -41.30 -35.83 -7.46
CA MET A 58 -41.04 -34.39 -7.54
C MET A 58 -40.80 -33.79 -6.15
N LEU A 59 -41.65 -34.11 -5.17
CA LEU A 59 -41.48 -33.61 -3.80
C LEU A 59 -40.14 -34.07 -3.19
N LYS A 60 -39.74 -35.33 -3.39
CA LYS A 60 -38.43 -35.82 -2.93
C LYS A 60 -37.27 -35.06 -3.59
N LYS A 61 -37.37 -34.77 -4.89
CA LYS A 61 -36.36 -33.99 -5.61
C LYS A 61 -36.28 -32.55 -5.07
N ASP A 62 -37.41 -31.93 -4.78
CA ASP A 62 -37.46 -30.57 -4.22
C ASP A 62 -36.89 -30.54 -2.79
N ILE A 63 -37.18 -31.54 -1.95
CA ILE A 63 -36.58 -31.69 -0.61
C ILE A 63 -35.06 -31.82 -0.73
N GLN A 64 -34.56 -32.70 -1.60
CA GLN A 64 -33.11 -32.85 -1.82
C GLN A 64 -32.48 -31.55 -2.33
N ALA A 65 -33.15 -30.82 -3.23
CA ALA A 65 -32.66 -29.53 -3.69
C ALA A 65 -32.56 -28.52 -2.53
N MET A 66 -33.58 -28.43 -1.67
CA MET A 66 -33.54 -27.57 -0.47
C MET A 66 -32.42 -27.99 0.50
N GLU A 67 -32.21 -29.29 0.74
CA GLU A 67 -31.12 -29.80 1.58
C GLU A 67 -29.75 -29.41 1.01
N THR A 68 -29.57 -29.49 -0.32
CA THR A 68 -28.30 -29.08 -0.95
C THR A 68 -28.06 -27.57 -0.88
N GLU A 69 -29.10 -26.74 -0.99
CA GLU A 69 -28.98 -25.29 -0.79
C GLU A 69 -28.66 -24.96 0.66
N LEU A 70 -29.31 -25.61 1.63
CA LEU A 70 -29.01 -25.43 3.05
C LEU A 70 -27.55 -25.82 3.37
N ALA A 71 -27.06 -26.93 2.81
CA ALA A 71 -25.66 -27.34 2.98
C ALA A 71 -24.66 -26.33 2.38
N LYS A 72 -25.01 -25.68 1.26
CA LYS A 72 -24.20 -24.59 0.69
C LYS A 72 -24.18 -23.36 1.60
N GLU A 73 -25.32 -22.98 2.16
CA GLU A 73 -25.39 -21.86 3.11
C GLU A 73 -24.55 -22.15 4.36
N GLU A 74 -24.65 -23.34 4.94
CA GLU A 74 -23.83 -23.77 6.07
C GLU A 74 -22.32 -23.75 5.75
N ALA A 75 -21.94 -24.17 4.54
CA ALA A 75 -20.55 -24.08 4.06
C ALA A 75 -20.07 -22.61 3.95
N ILE A 76 -20.93 -21.70 3.49
CA ILE A 76 -20.61 -20.27 3.42
C ILE A 76 -20.45 -19.67 4.82
N TYR A 77 -21.34 -20.01 5.76
CA TYR A 77 -21.28 -19.53 7.14
C TYR A 77 -20.04 -20.06 7.88
N SER A 78 -19.73 -21.34 7.75
CA SER A 78 -18.51 -21.93 8.34
C SER A 78 -17.25 -21.28 7.80
N ALA A 79 -17.13 -21.11 6.47
CA ALA A 79 -16.00 -20.41 5.85
C ALA A 79 -15.90 -18.92 6.28
N ALA A 80 -17.03 -18.25 6.52
CA ALA A 80 -17.04 -16.89 7.07
C ALA A 80 -16.54 -16.86 8.52
N MET A 81 -16.95 -17.81 9.35
CA MET A 81 -16.50 -17.92 10.74
C MET A 81 -15.00 -18.22 10.84
N GLU A 82 -14.48 -19.11 10.01
CA GLU A 82 -13.04 -19.38 9.95
C GLU A 82 -12.22 -18.14 9.59
N ARG A 83 -12.70 -17.33 8.63
CA ARG A 83 -12.05 -16.04 8.29
C ARG A 83 -12.02 -15.08 9.48
N ILE A 84 -13.11 -14.98 10.24
CA ILE A 84 -13.17 -14.12 11.44
C ILE A 84 -12.18 -14.62 12.50
N VAL A 85 -12.12 -15.94 12.73
CA VAL A 85 -11.17 -16.54 13.68
C VAL A 85 -9.72 -16.30 13.25
N ASN A 86 -9.41 -16.45 11.97
CA ASN A 86 -8.08 -16.19 11.43
C ASN A 86 -7.67 -14.73 11.59
N VAL A 87 -8.53 -13.77 11.26
CA VAL A 87 -8.26 -12.33 11.46
C VAL A 87 -8.00 -12.02 12.94
N ARG A 88 -8.76 -12.62 13.86
CA ARG A 88 -8.52 -12.47 15.31
C ARG A 88 -7.19 -13.06 15.75
N ARG A 89 -6.80 -14.21 15.19
CA ARG A 89 -5.51 -14.86 15.46
C ARG A 89 -4.35 -14.01 14.97
N GLU A 90 -4.40 -13.52 13.74
CA GLU A 90 -3.39 -12.61 13.17
C GLU A 90 -3.29 -11.31 13.99
N SER A 91 -4.44 -10.74 14.38
CA SER A 91 -4.48 -9.56 15.26
C SER A 91 -3.88 -9.82 16.65
N ALA A 92 -3.96 -11.05 17.16
CA ALA A 92 -3.31 -11.43 18.42
C ALA A 92 -1.79 -11.57 18.26
N ILE A 93 -1.33 -12.19 17.17
CA ILE A 93 0.10 -12.30 16.84
C ILE A 93 0.71 -10.92 16.69
N TRP A 94 0.08 -10.03 15.92
CA TRP A 94 0.58 -8.67 15.71
C TRP A 94 0.66 -7.86 17.02
N ARG A 95 -0.33 -8.00 17.91
CA ARG A 95 -0.27 -7.37 19.25
C ARG A 95 0.87 -7.92 20.10
N ALA A 96 1.11 -9.23 20.07
CA ALA A 96 2.20 -9.86 20.80
C ALA A 96 3.58 -9.43 20.27
N GLU A 97 3.75 -9.37 18.95
CA GLU A 97 4.98 -8.87 18.32
C GLU A 97 5.25 -7.40 18.66
N ARG A 98 4.21 -6.56 18.61
CA ARG A 98 4.33 -5.14 18.96
C ARG A 98 4.71 -4.95 20.42
N MET A 99 4.11 -5.71 21.34
CA MET A 99 4.49 -5.70 22.76
C MET A 99 5.94 -6.16 22.96
N SER A 100 6.36 -7.24 22.28
CA SER A 100 7.74 -7.73 22.34
C SER A 100 8.76 -6.71 21.85
N ARG A 101 8.47 -5.98 20.76
CA ARG A 101 9.32 -4.88 20.28
C ARG A 101 9.41 -3.74 21.29
N TRP A 102 8.29 -3.39 21.94
CA TRP A 102 8.27 -2.37 22.97
C TRP A 102 9.08 -2.78 24.21
N ASP A 103 8.97 -4.03 24.64
CA ASP A 103 9.77 -4.58 25.75
C ASP A 103 11.26 -4.68 25.40
N ALA A 104 11.60 -4.96 24.15
CA ALA A 104 12.99 -4.93 23.66
C ALA A 104 13.57 -3.51 23.71
N ALA A 105 12.85 -2.52 23.15
CA ALA A 105 13.27 -1.12 23.18
C ALA A 105 13.40 -0.58 24.62
N ARG A 106 12.48 -0.98 25.51
CA ARG A 106 12.56 -0.63 26.93
C ARG A 106 13.80 -1.22 27.60
N ARG A 107 14.14 -2.48 27.32
CA ARG A 107 15.36 -3.12 27.86
C ARG A 107 16.63 -2.45 27.33
N GLU A 108 16.65 -2.08 26.06
CA GLU A 108 17.76 -1.34 25.46
C GLU A 108 17.96 0.03 26.13
N LEU A 109 16.88 0.78 26.36
CA LEU A 109 16.95 2.06 27.07
C LEU A 109 17.50 1.91 28.50
N MET A 110 17.07 0.86 29.22
CA MET A 110 17.61 0.56 30.56
C MET A 110 19.09 0.20 30.51
N ALA A 111 19.54 -0.53 29.50
CA ALA A 111 20.96 -0.84 29.31
C ALA A 111 21.78 0.42 29.01
N GLN A 112 21.29 1.30 28.12
CA GLN A 112 21.92 2.59 27.84
C GLN A 112 22.03 3.48 29.09
N GLN A 113 21.01 3.46 29.96
CA GLN A 113 21.05 4.18 31.22
C GLN A 113 22.14 3.62 32.17
N GLN A 114 22.27 2.30 32.26
CA GLN A 114 23.32 1.67 33.06
C GLN A 114 24.73 1.99 32.53
N ASP A 115 24.92 1.94 31.20
CA ASP A 115 26.18 2.31 30.56
C ASP A 115 26.53 3.78 30.80
N ALA A 116 25.54 4.68 30.75
CA ALA A 116 25.71 6.10 31.05
C ALA A 116 26.09 6.35 32.52
N GLU A 117 25.49 5.62 33.46
CA GLU A 117 25.84 5.67 34.89
C GLU A 117 27.27 5.16 35.12
N LEU A 118 27.67 4.06 34.48
CA LEU A 118 29.01 3.51 34.57
C LEU A 118 30.06 4.45 33.95
N ALA A 119 29.75 5.08 32.81
CA ALA A 119 30.58 6.10 32.20
C ALA A 119 30.74 7.35 33.10
N ALA A 120 29.66 7.77 33.77
CA ALA A 120 29.70 8.86 34.73
C ALA A 120 30.55 8.52 35.97
N GLU A 121 30.47 7.29 36.48
CA GLU A 121 31.34 6.80 37.56
C GLU A 121 32.82 6.76 37.14
N LEU A 122 33.13 6.24 35.94
CA LEU A 122 34.50 6.27 35.41
C LEU A 122 35.03 7.71 35.27
N ALA A 123 34.19 8.65 34.82
CA ALA A 123 34.55 10.07 34.77
C ALA A 123 34.85 10.64 36.17
N ARG A 124 34.04 10.28 37.19
CA ARG A 124 34.27 10.67 38.59
C ARG A 124 35.59 10.11 39.12
N VAL A 125 35.92 8.85 38.82
CA VAL A 125 37.19 8.21 39.21
C VAL A 125 38.38 8.91 38.54
N ARG A 126 38.30 9.19 37.24
CA ARG A 126 39.34 9.91 36.49
C ARG A 126 39.58 11.31 37.04
N MET A 127 38.51 12.04 37.36
CA MET A 127 38.60 13.34 38.03
C MET A 127 39.33 13.20 39.38
N LYS A 128 38.94 12.26 40.24
CA LYS A 128 39.59 12.03 41.54
C LYS A 128 41.09 11.73 41.42
N GLN A 129 41.51 10.92 40.44
CA GLN A 129 42.93 10.63 40.21
C GLN A 129 43.73 11.89 39.81
N SER A 130 43.15 12.77 38.98
CA SER A 130 43.83 13.99 38.51
C SER A 130 44.14 15.02 39.61
N TYR A 131 43.42 15.00 40.74
CA TYR A 131 43.68 15.90 41.87
C TYR A 131 44.81 15.42 42.79
N THR A 132 45.29 14.18 42.68
CA THR A 132 46.27 13.62 43.63
C THR A 132 47.74 13.76 43.22
N THR A 133 48.05 14.20 41.99
CA THR A 133 49.43 14.22 41.47
C THR A 133 49.97 15.59 41.07
N ARG A 134 49.34 16.69 41.48
CA ARG A 134 49.91 18.03 41.27
C ARG A 134 50.27 18.70 42.60
N PRO A 135 51.47 18.47 43.16
CA PRO A 135 52.10 19.47 44.00
C PRO A 135 52.46 20.64 43.08
N ILE A 136 51.48 21.49 42.75
CA ILE A 136 51.75 22.76 42.07
C ILE A 136 52.57 23.59 43.04
N ASP A 137 53.86 23.65 42.74
CA ASP A 137 54.83 24.46 43.43
C ASP A 137 54.33 25.91 43.43
N ARG A 138 53.83 26.36 44.58
CA ARG A 138 53.38 27.74 44.79
C ARG A 138 54.44 28.75 44.31
N ARG A 139 55.72 28.36 44.26
CA ARG A 139 56.81 29.20 43.76
C ARG A 139 56.71 29.51 42.27
N GLU A 140 56.20 28.61 41.42
CA GLU A 140 56.08 28.88 39.99
C GLU A 140 55.00 29.91 39.70
N ARG A 141 53.83 29.81 40.36
CA ARG A 141 52.76 30.82 40.23
C ARG A 141 53.19 32.19 40.73
N VAL A 142 54.03 32.25 41.76
CA VAL A 142 54.58 33.53 42.26
C VAL A 142 55.61 34.09 41.27
N ARG A 143 56.47 33.25 40.68
CA ARG A 143 57.42 33.68 39.64
C ARG A 143 56.71 34.21 38.40
N GLU A 144 55.63 33.57 37.98
CA GLU A 144 54.87 33.99 36.80
C GLU A 144 54.15 35.33 37.04
N ARG A 145 53.58 35.53 38.23
CA ARG A 145 53.00 36.82 38.64
C ARG A 145 54.03 37.94 38.72
N LEU A 146 55.24 37.64 39.20
CA LEU A 146 56.33 38.62 39.20
C LEU A 146 56.76 38.99 37.78
N LYS A 147 56.93 38.00 36.90
CA LYS A 147 57.27 38.25 35.49
C LYS A 147 56.23 39.13 34.81
N LYS A 148 54.94 38.86 35.03
CA LYS A 148 53.85 39.66 34.48
C LYS A 148 53.90 41.11 34.96
N ARG A 149 54.05 41.35 36.27
CA ARG A 149 54.17 42.71 36.83
C ARG A 149 55.39 43.47 36.30
N THR A 150 56.52 42.79 36.11
CA THR A 150 57.72 43.44 35.56
C THR A 150 57.57 43.81 34.09
N ALA A 151 56.81 43.02 33.32
CA ALA A 151 56.50 43.35 31.92
C ALA A 151 55.56 44.56 31.83
N GLU A 152 54.51 44.59 32.66
CA GLU A 152 53.56 45.71 32.73
C GLU A 152 54.23 47.03 33.13
N LEU A 153 55.16 47.00 34.10
CA LEU A 153 55.93 48.19 34.49
C LEU A 153 56.82 48.72 33.37
N LYS A 154 57.51 47.84 32.63
CA LYS A 154 58.33 48.24 31.48
C LYS A 154 57.49 48.83 30.36
N GLN A 155 56.30 48.29 30.13
CA GLN A 155 55.39 48.81 29.12
C GLN A 155 54.89 50.22 29.50
N ALA A 156 54.52 50.43 30.76
CA ALA A 156 54.10 51.74 31.26
C ALA A 156 55.22 52.80 31.21
N GLU A 157 56.47 52.38 31.46
CA GLU A 157 57.64 53.26 31.36
C GLU A 157 57.95 53.65 29.91
N ALA A 158 57.87 52.69 28.98
CA ALA A 158 58.00 52.97 27.55
C ALA A 158 56.92 53.92 27.03
N GLU A 159 55.67 53.78 27.50
CA GLU A 159 54.58 54.67 27.12
C GLU A 159 54.78 56.10 27.64
N ARG A 160 55.33 56.27 28.85
CA ARG A 160 55.69 57.60 29.37
C ARG A 160 56.84 58.24 28.62
N ALA A 161 57.85 57.46 28.22
CA ALA A 161 58.98 57.95 27.43
C ALA A 161 58.52 58.43 26.03
N ALA A 162 57.52 57.76 25.43
CA ALA A 162 56.96 58.17 24.15
C ALA A 162 56.18 59.49 24.22
N LYS A 163 55.52 59.79 25.35
CA LYS A 163 54.74 61.03 25.55
C LYS A 163 55.59 62.25 25.94
N GLN A 164 56.89 62.09 26.19
CA GLN A 164 57.78 63.17 26.61
C GLN A 164 58.59 63.82 25.47
N GLN A 165 58.34 63.48 24.21
CA GLN A 165 58.90 64.26 23.11
C GLN A 165 58.07 65.54 22.91
N PRO A 166 58.63 66.75 23.14
CA PRO A 166 57.93 67.97 22.82
C PRO A 166 57.81 68.07 21.30
N GLU A 167 56.59 68.07 20.77
CA GLU A 167 56.31 68.47 19.39
C GLU A 167 56.66 69.97 19.26
N ILE A 168 57.85 70.24 18.73
CA ILE A 168 58.23 71.59 18.29
C ILE A 168 57.64 71.77 16.89
N ILE A 169 56.44 72.32 16.83
CA ILE A 169 55.86 72.81 15.56
C ILE A 169 56.46 74.20 15.31
N VAL A 170 57.30 74.31 14.28
CA VAL A 170 57.83 75.60 13.79
C VAL A 170 57.03 75.99 12.57
N GLU A 171 56.05 76.87 12.74
CA GLU A 171 55.45 77.64 11.65
C GLU A 171 55.72 79.14 11.90
N ASP A 172 56.31 79.80 10.90
CA ASP A 172 56.37 81.25 10.68
C ASP A 172 56.76 82.17 11.85
N GLY A 173 57.82 81.81 12.58
CA GLY A 173 58.68 82.79 13.25
C GLY A 173 58.08 83.53 14.45
N ILE A 174 56.98 83.05 15.04
CA ILE A 174 56.40 83.59 16.27
C ILE A 174 56.08 82.43 17.22
N CYS A 175 56.79 82.37 18.35
CA CYS A 175 56.54 81.40 19.41
C CYS A 175 55.27 81.77 20.19
N TYR A 176 54.24 80.93 20.12
CA TYR A 176 53.09 80.95 21.03
C TYR A 176 53.27 79.89 22.11
N ILE A 177 53.27 80.32 23.38
CA ILE A 177 53.02 79.45 24.53
C ILE A 177 51.52 79.56 24.78
N SER A 178 50.78 78.52 24.41
CA SER A 178 49.34 78.43 24.67
C SER A 178 49.14 77.69 26.00
N ASP A 179 49.04 78.46 27.08
CA ASP A 179 48.32 78.04 28.28
C ASP A 179 46.81 78.30 28.05
N LEU A 180 45.97 77.44 28.63
CA LEU A 180 44.50 77.57 28.82
C LEU A 180 43.66 77.30 27.55
N ASP A 181 42.53 76.61 27.54
CA ASP A 181 41.41 76.39 28.48
C ASP A 181 40.77 74.99 28.17
N ASP A 182 40.20 74.26 29.13
CA ASP A 182 38.82 74.36 29.65
C ASP A 182 37.72 73.94 28.66
N GLU A 183 36.72 73.21 29.19
CA GLU A 183 35.43 72.81 28.61
C GLU A 183 35.30 71.60 27.65
N SER A 184 34.08 71.03 27.72
CA SER A 184 33.44 69.95 26.94
C SER A 184 33.76 68.50 27.38
N MET A 185 32.90 67.78 28.12
CA MET A 185 31.49 67.37 27.91
C MET A 185 31.34 66.25 26.86
N GLU A 186 30.44 65.31 27.18
CA GLU A 186 29.91 64.20 26.37
C GLU A 186 30.80 62.95 26.25
N ALA A 187 30.44 61.86 26.95
CA ALA A 187 29.44 60.88 26.53
C ALA A 187 29.90 60.10 25.30
N LEU A 188 30.08 58.78 25.46
CA LEU A 188 29.78 57.77 24.45
C LEU A 188 29.92 56.39 25.09
N ASP A 189 28.79 55.70 25.13
CA ASP A 189 28.73 54.25 25.01
C ASP A 189 29.53 53.81 23.77
N ASP A 190 30.28 52.71 23.85
CA ASP A 190 30.17 51.69 22.81
C ASP A 190 30.92 50.38 23.10
N HIS A 191 30.15 49.31 22.86
CA HIS A 191 30.53 48.07 22.20
C HIS A 191 31.85 47.38 22.58
N THR A 192 31.68 46.29 23.34
CA THR A 192 32.58 45.13 23.24
C THR A 192 32.16 44.29 22.02
N PRO A 193 33.05 44.07 21.02
CA PRO A 193 32.85 43.10 19.96
C PRO A 193 33.42 41.73 20.38
N LEU A 194 33.40 40.78 19.44
CA LEU A 194 33.91 39.39 19.47
C LEU A 194 32.79 38.35 19.68
N ASN A 195 32.67 37.27 18.92
CA ASN A 195 33.32 36.79 17.70
C ASN A 195 32.58 35.50 17.30
N SER A 196 32.93 35.00 16.11
CA SER A 196 32.81 33.61 15.64
C SER A 196 31.71 33.43 14.59
N ASP A 197 32.03 33.56 13.31
CA ASP A 197 32.80 32.63 12.46
C ASP A 197 32.12 31.27 12.25
N SER A 198 32.06 30.92 10.95
CA SER A 198 32.02 29.58 10.38
C SER A 198 30.60 28.93 10.36
N GLU A 199 30.03 28.42 9.27
CA GLU A 199 30.58 27.98 7.98
C GLU A 199 29.50 28.10 6.88
N ASP A 200 29.88 28.74 5.77
CA ASP A 200 29.30 28.47 4.46
C ASP A 200 29.77 27.09 3.99
N ASN A 201 28.85 26.24 3.56
CA ASN A 201 29.15 25.12 2.69
C ASN A 201 28.01 24.92 1.68
N ASP A 202 28.28 25.44 0.49
CA ASP A 202 28.14 24.75 -0.80
C ASP A 202 27.23 23.52 -0.84
N SER A 203 26.18 23.63 -1.65
CA SER A 203 25.80 22.54 -2.58
C SER A 203 24.95 23.09 -3.71
N LEU A 204 25.65 23.64 -4.71
CA LEU A 204 25.25 23.61 -6.10
C LEU A 204 25.43 22.19 -6.63
N ALA A 205 24.37 21.55 -7.14
CA ALA A 205 24.51 20.50 -8.15
C ALA A 205 23.19 20.27 -8.92
N SER A 206 23.23 20.66 -10.19
CA SER A 206 22.76 19.91 -11.37
C SER A 206 21.24 19.77 -11.55
N ALA A 207 20.57 20.42 -12.51
CA ALA A 207 20.80 20.40 -13.96
C ALA A 207 20.98 18.98 -14.51
N ASP A 208 19.89 18.36 -14.96
CA ASP A 208 19.92 17.56 -16.18
C ASP A 208 18.59 17.68 -16.92
N SER A 209 18.71 18.31 -18.09
CA SER A 209 17.76 18.26 -19.20
C SER A 209 17.90 16.90 -19.87
N ILE A 210 16.82 16.12 -19.94
CA ILE A 210 16.62 15.16 -21.02
C ILE A 210 15.26 15.45 -21.64
N SER A 211 15.35 16.09 -22.80
CA SER A 211 14.38 16.00 -23.88
C SER A 211 14.37 14.57 -24.40
N ASP A 212 13.20 13.94 -24.44
CA ASP A 212 12.97 12.80 -25.33
C ASP A 212 11.71 13.06 -26.17
N VAL A 213 12.00 13.33 -27.44
CA VAL A 213 11.07 13.38 -28.57
C VAL A 213 11.28 12.07 -29.32
N GLU A 214 10.34 11.14 -29.22
CA GLU A 214 10.06 10.09 -30.21
C GLU A 214 8.55 9.81 -30.08
N SER A 215 7.68 10.31 -30.96
CA SER A 215 7.36 9.72 -32.26
C SER A 215 7.46 8.20 -32.26
N ASP A 216 6.36 7.50 -31.92
CA ASP A 216 6.03 6.33 -32.72
C ASP A 216 4.54 5.97 -32.78
N HIS A 217 4.22 5.35 -33.91
CA HIS A 217 2.95 5.12 -34.55
C HIS A 217 2.05 4.14 -33.79
N GLY A 218 0.88 4.59 -33.35
CA GLY A 218 -0.21 3.72 -32.92
C GLY A 218 -0.90 3.07 -34.13
N ILE A 219 -0.31 2.02 -34.68
CA ILE A 219 -0.99 1.10 -35.62
C ILE A 219 -1.83 0.11 -34.78
N PRO A 220 -3.14 -0.06 -35.05
CA PRO A 220 -3.94 -1.08 -34.40
C PRO A 220 -3.64 -2.44 -35.04
N MET A 221 -2.94 -3.30 -34.31
CA MET A 221 -2.83 -4.73 -34.65
C MET A 221 -4.13 -5.43 -34.27
N SER A 222 -4.87 -5.83 -35.30
CA SER A 222 -5.96 -6.80 -35.27
C SER A 222 -5.50 -8.15 -34.66
N PRO A 223 -6.42 -8.95 -34.10
CA PRO A 223 -6.10 -10.28 -33.63
C PRO A 223 -5.81 -11.20 -34.83
N ILE A 224 -4.60 -11.75 -34.85
CA ILE A 224 -4.24 -12.89 -35.68
C ILE A 224 -5.09 -14.08 -35.21
N GLY A 225 -6.10 -14.41 -36.02
CA GLY A 225 -6.71 -15.72 -36.00
C GLY A 225 -5.72 -16.70 -36.60
N GLU A 226 -5.11 -17.53 -35.75
CA GLU A 226 -4.37 -18.69 -36.21
C GLU A 226 -5.36 -19.74 -36.70
N ASN A 227 -5.18 -20.08 -37.97
CA ASN A 227 -5.84 -21.13 -38.69
C ASN A 227 -5.62 -22.47 -37.98
N ILE A 228 -6.71 -23.09 -37.54
CA ILE A 228 -6.75 -24.55 -37.38
C ILE A 228 -7.16 -25.08 -38.74
N GLU A 229 -6.17 -25.36 -39.58
CA GLU A 229 -6.33 -26.25 -40.73
C GLU A 229 -6.62 -27.64 -40.19
N VAL A 230 -7.87 -28.07 -40.32
CA VAL A 230 -8.27 -29.46 -40.22
C VAL A 230 -7.84 -30.11 -41.53
N GLU A 231 -6.64 -30.67 -41.53
CA GLU A 231 -6.13 -31.52 -42.61
C GLU A 231 -6.99 -32.80 -42.62
N GLN A 232 -7.96 -32.85 -43.53
CA GLN A 232 -8.64 -34.08 -43.91
C GLN A 232 -7.69 -34.86 -44.81
N GLY A 233 -6.87 -35.70 -44.19
CA GLY A 233 -6.16 -36.78 -44.88
C GLY A 233 -7.15 -37.86 -45.28
N ASP A 234 -7.78 -37.66 -46.44
CA ASP A 234 -8.50 -38.69 -47.19
C ASP A 234 -7.50 -39.24 -48.20
N GLU A 235 -6.73 -40.24 -47.78
CA GLU A 235 -5.86 -41.03 -48.66
C GLU A 235 -6.41 -42.45 -48.78
N SER A 236 -6.96 -42.66 -49.96
CA SER A 236 -7.14 -43.89 -50.73
C SER A 236 -6.12 -45.00 -50.49
N ASP A 237 -6.63 -46.24 -50.43
CA ASP A 237 -6.07 -47.47 -50.98
C ASP A 237 -7.31 -48.36 -51.27
N ASP A 238 -7.86 -48.47 -52.48
CA ASP A 238 -7.34 -49.18 -53.65
C ASP A 238 -6.70 -50.54 -53.31
N ASP A 239 -7.52 -51.60 -53.28
CA ASP A 239 -7.07 -52.96 -53.62
C ASP A 239 -8.25 -53.83 -54.09
N LEU A 240 -8.54 -53.68 -55.38
CA LEU A 240 -8.69 -54.76 -56.38
C LEU A 240 -9.24 -56.11 -55.88
N GLU A 241 -10.57 -56.27 -55.90
CA GLU A 241 -11.17 -57.60 -56.03
C GLU A 241 -10.94 -58.11 -57.46
N VAL A 242 -9.91 -58.94 -57.61
CA VAL A 242 -9.57 -59.64 -58.85
C VAL A 242 -10.55 -60.78 -59.09
N ASP A 243 -11.24 -60.70 -60.22
CA ASP A 243 -11.95 -61.78 -60.90
C ASP A 243 -11.13 -63.07 -60.96
N GLY A 244 -11.69 -64.16 -60.42
CA GLY A 244 -11.01 -65.43 -60.27
C GLY A 244 -11.89 -66.64 -60.55
N LEU A 245 -12.43 -66.70 -61.77
CA LEU A 245 -12.65 -67.93 -62.54
C LEU A 245 -13.40 -69.08 -61.83
N SER A 246 -14.72 -69.03 -61.97
CA SER A 246 -15.56 -70.24 -62.00
C SER A 246 -15.16 -71.11 -63.18
N ASN A 247 -14.21 -72.04 -62.96
CA ASN A 247 -13.81 -73.04 -63.93
C ASN A 247 -14.83 -74.19 -63.96
N HIS A 248 -15.72 -74.03 -64.93
CA HIS A 248 -16.25 -75.04 -65.84
C HIS A 248 -15.41 -76.33 -65.99
N SER A 249 -16.03 -77.49 -65.72
CA SER A 249 -15.76 -78.84 -66.25
C SER A 249 -16.77 -79.75 -65.53
N ASP A 250 -17.92 -80.15 -66.09
CA ASP A 250 -18.22 -80.72 -67.41
C ASP A 250 -17.39 -81.97 -67.73
N TYR A 251 -18.14 -83.09 -67.77
CA TYR A 251 -17.85 -84.43 -68.30
C TYR A 251 -16.65 -85.16 -67.65
N VAL A 252 -16.74 -86.42 -67.21
CA VAL A 252 -17.19 -87.60 -67.96
C VAL A 252 -17.60 -88.69 -66.94
N THR A 253 -18.86 -89.11 -67.00
CA THR A 253 -19.24 -90.47 -66.63
C THR A 253 -18.85 -91.37 -67.79
N ASP A 254 -17.88 -92.27 -67.60
CA ASP A 254 -17.69 -93.37 -68.54
C ASP A 254 -17.43 -94.69 -67.80
N ASP A 255 -18.22 -95.64 -68.26
CA ASP A 255 -17.83 -96.99 -68.58
C ASP A 255 -17.49 -97.96 -67.43
N ALA A 256 -18.54 -98.68 -67.09
CA ALA A 256 -18.47 -100.00 -66.53
C ALA A 256 -17.70 -100.95 -67.47
N SER A 257 -17.16 -102.02 -66.88
CA SER A 257 -16.52 -103.15 -67.55
C SER A 257 -15.06 -102.92 -67.97
N HIS A 258 -14.15 -103.38 -67.12
CA HIS A 258 -13.08 -104.32 -67.50
C HIS A 258 -12.39 -104.82 -66.23
N THR A 259 -12.60 -106.09 -65.91
CA THR A 259 -11.84 -106.84 -64.89
C THR A 259 -10.53 -107.34 -65.50
N PRO A 260 -9.34 -106.91 -65.04
CA PRO A 260 -8.11 -107.60 -65.35
C PRO A 260 -7.85 -108.66 -64.27
N THR A 261 -8.21 -109.90 -64.59
CA THR A 261 -7.61 -111.10 -63.99
C THR A 261 -6.16 -111.18 -64.45
N SER A 262 -5.20 -110.65 -63.70
CA SER A 262 -3.80 -111.09 -63.85
C SER A 262 -2.88 -110.54 -62.77
N SER A 263 -1.91 -111.37 -62.39
CA SER A 263 -0.63 -110.98 -61.79
C SER A 263 -0.67 -110.53 -60.32
N THR A 264 -0.65 -111.52 -59.42
CA THR A 264 -0.28 -111.35 -58.00
C THR A 264 1.11 -110.74 -57.79
N PHE A 265 1.96 -110.72 -58.82
CA PHE A 265 3.27 -110.07 -58.80
C PHE A 265 3.24 -108.55 -59.07
N ASP A 266 2.23 -108.02 -59.78
CA ASP A 266 2.08 -106.56 -60.00
C ASP A 266 1.40 -105.83 -58.84
N ARG A 267 0.66 -106.57 -58.00
CA ARG A 267 -0.05 -106.03 -56.82
C ARG A 267 0.93 -105.57 -55.75
N GLU A 268 2.07 -106.25 -55.59
CA GLU A 268 3.13 -105.82 -54.69
C GLU A 268 3.89 -104.61 -55.21
N ALA A 269 4.17 -104.53 -56.52
CA ALA A 269 4.83 -103.38 -57.14
C ALA A 269 3.94 -102.13 -57.16
N SER A 270 2.62 -102.29 -57.36
CA SER A 270 1.63 -101.23 -57.22
C SER A 270 1.47 -100.79 -55.76
N ALA A 271 1.44 -101.74 -54.81
CA ALA A 271 1.39 -101.42 -53.39
C ALA A 271 2.65 -100.69 -52.90
N ARG A 272 3.84 -101.01 -53.43
CA ARG A 272 5.07 -100.26 -53.14
C ARG A 272 5.02 -98.83 -53.68
N ARG A 273 4.61 -98.65 -54.94
CA ARG A 273 4.41 -97.31 -55.53
C ARG A 273 3.35 -96.49 -54.79
N ALA A 274 2.26 -97.12 -54.35
CA ALA A 274 1.22 -96.47 -53.56
C ALA A 274 1.74 -96.06 -52.17
N ARG A 275 2.57 -96.88 -51.52
CA ARG A 275 3.22 -96.53 -50.24
C ARG A 275 4.23 -95.41 -50.41
N GLU A 276 5.05 -95.44 -51.46
CA GLU A 276 6.01 -94.37 -51.77
C GLU A 276 5.31 -93.05 -52.11
N GLN A 277 4.21 -93.10 -52.87
CA GLN A 277 3.38 -91.92 -53.13
C GLN A 277 2.71 -91.39 -51.86
N ALA A 278 2.19 -92.29 -51.00
CA ALA A 278 1.61 -91.90 -49.72
C ALA A 278 2.65 -91.27 -48.78
N GLU A 279 3.86 -91.83 -48.71
CA GLU A 279 4.97 -91.31 -47.92
C GLU A 279 5.43 -89.94 -48.44
N LEU A 280 5.49 -89.75 -49.76
CA LEU A 280 5.85 -88.47 -50.36
C LEU A 280 4.78 -87.40 -50.09
N LEU A 281 3.49 -87.75 -50.17
CA LEU A 281 2.39 -86.86 -49.80
C LEU A 281 2.39 -86.54 -48.31
N GLU A 282 2.67 -87.52 -47.44
CA GLU A 282 2.79 -87.29 -46.01
C GLU A 282 3.98 -86.38 -45.69
N ARG A 283 5.12 -86.57 -46.37
CA ARG A 283 6.29 -85.70 -46.23
C ARG A 283 6.01 -84.27 -46.72
N GLN A 284 5.28 -84.12 -47.83
CA GLN A 284 4.82 -82.80 -48.29
C GLN A 284 3.83 -82.17 -47.32
N ALA A 285 2.91 -82.94 -46.74
CA ALA A 285 1.94 -82.47 -45.76
C ALA A 285 2.63 -82.00 -44.47
N ARG A 286 3.62 -82.75 -43.97
CA ARG A 286 4.44 -82.37 -42.81
C ARG A 286 5.25 -81.10 -43.08
N ALA A 287 5.88 -80.99 -44.25
CA ALA A 287 6.63 -79.79 -44.63
C ALA A 287 5.71 -78.54 -44.72
N ARG A 288 4.50 -78.69 -45.26
CA ARG A 288 3.51 -77.60 -45.28
C ARG A 288 3.05 -77.21 -43.88
N ALA A 289 2.76 -78.19 -43.03
CA ALA A 289 2.37 -77.94 -41.65
C ALA A 289 3.49 -77.26 -40.84
N GLU A 290 4.75 -77.59 -41.09
CA GLU A 290 5.90 -76.95 -40.44
C GLU A 290 6.06 -75.49 -40.89
N VAL A 291 5.90 -75.20 -42.19
CA VAL A 291 5.92 -73.82 -42.71
C VAL A 291 4.75 -73.01 -42.13
N GLU A 292 3.55 -73.57 -42.10
CA GLU A 292 2.37 -72.92 -41.53
C GLU A 292 2.55 -72.62 -40.03
N GLN A 293 3.10 -73.56 -39.26
CA GLN A 293 3.43 -73.35 -37.85
C GLN A 293 4.48 -72.25 -37.67
N ALA A 294 5.53 -72.24 -38.49
CA ALA A 294 6.58 -71.23 -38.44
C ALA A 294 6.04 -69.83 -38.81
N GLU A 295 5.13 -69.73 -39.78
CA GLU A 295 4.46 -68.48 -40.14
C GLU A 295 3.51 -67.99 -39.03
N ALA A 296 2.75 -68.90 -38.42
CA ALA A 296 1.88 -68.59 -37.29
C ALA A 296 2.69 -68.09 -36.08
N GLU A 297 3.85 -68.69 -35.80
CA GLU A 297 4.74 -68.24 -34.73
C GLU A 297 5.33 -66.86 -35.02
N ARG A 298 5.79 -66.61 -36.25
CA ARG A 298 6.27 -65.28 -36.69
C ARG A 298 5.17 -64.23 -36.58
N ALA A 299 3.94 -64.57 -36.98
CA ALA A 299 2.79 -63.67 -36.86
C ALA A 299 2.47 -63.36 -35.39
N ARG A 300 2.54 -64.36 -34.49
CA ARG A 300 2.36 -64.16 -33.05
C ARG A 300 3.42 -63.23 -32.47
N LEU A 301 4.70 -63.43 -32.80
CA LEU A 301 5.80 -62.57 -32.36
C LEU A 301 5.66 -61.13 -32.90
N ARG A 302 5.18 -60.96 -34.13
CA ARG A 302 4.92 -59.64 -34.72
C ARG A 302 3.83 -58.90 -33.94
N ARG A 303 2.69 -59.56 -33.67
CA ARG A 303 1.60 -58.97 -32.87
C ARG A 303 2.04 -58.62 -31.45
N GLU A 304 2.87 -59.46 -30.82
CA GLU A 304 3.40 -59.16 -29.49
C GLU A 304 4.33 -57.94 -29.50
N ARG A 305 5.22 -57.82 -30.50
CA ARG A 305 6.08 -56.64 -30.66
C ARG A 305 5.27 -55.37 -30.92
N GLU A 306 4.24 -55.45 -31.76
CA GLU A 306 3.33 -54.32 -32.03
C GLU A 306 2.56 -53.90 -30.77
N LEU A 307 2.08 -54.84 -29.96
CA LEU A 307 1.45 -54.53 -28.68
C LEU A 307 2.40 -53.87 -27.69
N ARG A 308 3.65 -54.37 -27.58
CA ARG A 308 4.67 -53.75 -26.72
C ARG A 308 5.04 -52.35 -27.20
N ALA A 309 5.19 -52.16 -28.51
CA ALA A 309 5.47 -50.86 -29.10
C ALA A 309 4.34 -49.85 -28.80
N LYS A 310 3.07 -50.26 -28.98
CA LYS A 310 1.90 -49.44 -28.63
C LYS A 310 1.85 -49.09 -27.14
N GLN A 311 2.19 -50.04 -26.25
CA GLN A 311 2.24 -49.77 -24.80
C GLN A 311 3.34 -48.79 -24.43
N GLU A 312 4.53 -48.91 -25.05
CA GLU A 312 5.63 -47.99 -24.80
C GLU A 312 5.33 -46.58 -25.33
N GLU A 313 4.73 -46.49 -26.51
CA GLU A 313 4.29 -45.23 -27.12
C GLU A 313 3.24 -44.53 -26.25
N ALA A 314 2.21 -45.25 -25.80
CA ALA A 314 1.20 -44.72 -24.87
C ALA A 314 1.83 -44.20 -23.57
N ARG A 315 2.86 -44.89 -23.04
CA ARG A 315 3.58 -44.44 -21.84
C ARG A 315 4.39 -43.17 -22.09
N ARG A 316 5.03 -43.05 -23.26
CA ARG A 316 5.78 -41.84 -23.65
C ARG A 316 4.85 -40.66 -23.84
N GLU A 317 3.71 -40.87 -24.50
CA GLU A 317 2.70 -39.83 -24.70
C GLU A 317 2.13 -39.36 -23.35
N GLN A 318 1.87 -40.27 -22.41
CA GLN A 318 1.42 -39.90 -21.07
C GLN A 318 2.47 -39.06 -20.32
N GLN A 319 3.74 -39.45 -20.36
CA GLN A 319 4.83 -38.68 -19.74
C GLN A 319 5.00 -37.30 -20.39
N GLU A 320 4.82 -37.20 -21.70
CA GLU A 320 4.89 -35.92 -22.41
C GLU A 320 3.72 -35.01 -22.06
N ARG A 321 2.50 -35.55 -21.98
CA ARG A 321 1.30 -34.83 -21.51
C ARG A 321 1.51 -34.29 -20.10
N GLU A 322 1.98 -35.12 -19.16
CA GLU A 322 2.28 -34.69 -17.79
C GLU A 322 3.35 -33.59 -17.75
N ARG A 323 4.41 -33.71 -18.56
CA ARG A 323 5.46 -32.69 -18.64
C ARG A 323 4.93 -31.37 -19.23
N ARG A 324 4.04 -31.43 -20.22
CA ARG A 324 3.39 -30.26 -20.82
C ARG A 324 2.47 -29.58 -19.81
N GLU A 325 1.63 -30.33 -19.11
CA GLU A 325 0.76 -29.80 -18.07
C GLU A 325 1.55 -29.14 -16.93
N LEU A 326 2.66 -29.75 -16.51
CA LEU A 326 3.52 -29.17 -15.47
C LEU A 326 4.13 -27.83 -15.92
N ARG A 327 4.60 -27.75 -17.18
CA ARG A 327 5.13 -26.50 -17.75
C ARG A 327 4.05 -25.42 -17.84
N GLU A 328 2.87 -25.76 -18.33
CA GLU A 328 1.74 -24.83 -18.41
C GLU A 328 1.29 -24.36 -17.02
N ARG A 329 1.36 -25.22 -16.00
CA ARG A 329 1.03 -24.87 -14.62
C ARG A 329 2.08 -23.94 -14.01
N GLN A 330 3.36 -24.19 -14.26
CA GLN A 330 4.44 -23.29 -13.83
C GLN A 330 4.35 -21.92 -14.51
N GLU A 331 4.07 -21.90 -15.81
CA GLU A 331 3.91 -20.65 -16.56
C GLU A 331 2.69 -19.86 -16.08
N ARG A 332 1.53 -20.51 -15.88
CA ARG A 332 0.35 -19.87 -15.28
C ARG A 332 0.65 -19.28 -13.91
N SER A 333 1.34 -20.03 -13.04
CA SER A 333 1.72 -19.53 -11.72
C SER A 333 2.65 -18.33 -11.79
N ARG A 334 3.62 -18.32 -12.73
CA ARG A 334 4.52 -17.19 -12.95
C ARG A 334 3.78 -15.95 -13.47
N ARG A 335 2.84 -16.12 -14.41
CA ARG A 335 1.99 -15.03 -14.93
C ARG A 335 1.12 -14.44 -13.83
N GLU A 336 0.47 -15.28 -13.02
CA GLU A 336 -0.34 -14.83 -11.88
C GLU A 336 0.49 -14.07 -10.83
N GLN A 337 1.72 -14.52 -10.53
CA GLN A 337 2.61 -13.81 -9.61
C GLN A 337 3.01 -12.43 -10.16
N GLN A 338 3.35 -12.34 -11.45
CA GLN A 338 3.67 -11.06 -12.09
C GLN A 338 2.47 -10.12 -12.11
N GLU A 339 1.26 -10.63 -12.38
CA GLU A 339 0.04 -9.83 -12.37
C GLU A 339 -0.29 -9.31 -10.97
N ARG A 340 -0.19 -10.15 -9.94
CA ARG A 340 -0.35 -9.72 -8.54
C ARG A 340 0.66 -8.64 -8.15
N ALA A 341 1.94 -8.82 -8.50
CA ALA A 341 2.97 -7.82 -8.24
C ALA A 341 2.66 -6.48 -8.94
N ARG A 342 2.14 -6.52 -10.18
CA ARG A 342 1.72 -5.32 -10.92
C ARG A 342 0.53 -4.63 -10.26
N GLN A 343 -0.48 -5.39 -9.82
CA GLN A 343 -1.66 -4.86 -9.13
C GLN A 343 -1.27 -4.23 -7.78
N ASP A 344 -0.37 -4.86 -7.02
CA ASP A 344 0.12 -4.33 -5.75
C ASP A 344 0.88 -3.02 -5.94
N PHE A 345 1.74 -2.94 -6.97
CA PHE A 345 2.45 -1.71 -7.31
C PHE A 345 1.50 -0.57 -7.72
N GLU A 346 0.50 -0.85 -8.55
CA GLU A 346 -0.52 0.14 -8.93
C GLU A 346 -1.33 0.61 -7.71
N GLN A 347 -1.69 -0.32 -6.82
CA GLN A 347 -2.44 0.01 -5.60
C GLN A 347 -1.60 0.88 -4.64
N GLN A 348 -0.30 0.61 -4.51
CA GLN A 348 0.61 1.45 -3.72
C GLN A 348 0.72 2.85 -4.32
N GLN A 349 0.88 2.99 -5.64
CA GLN A 349 0.89 4.30 -6.29
C GLN A 349 -0.41 5.08 -6.07
N ARG A 350 -1.57 4.42 -6.18
CA ARG A 350 -2.87 5.06 -5.92
C ARG A 350 -2.98 5.55 -4.47
N ARG A 351 -2.52 4.77 -3.50
CA ARG A 351 -2.52 5.16 -2.07
C ARG A 351 -1.59 6.35 -1.82
N ALA A 352 -0.38 6.35 -2.38
CA ALA A 352 0.56 7.46 -2.26
C ALA A 352 0.00 8.75 -2.89
N ALA A 353 -0.63 8.66 -4.06
CA ALA A 353 -1.27 9.80 -4.71
C ALA A 353 -2.46 10.34 -3.90
N GLU A 354 -3.29 9.47 -3.31
CA GLU A 354 -4.39 9.88 -2.44
C GLU A 354 -3.87 10.57 -1.15
N GLU A 355 -2.82 10.03 -0.54
CA GLU A 355 -2.19 10.62 0.65
C GLU A 355 -1.58 11.99 0.36
N HIS A 356 -0.93 12.15 -0.79
CA HIS A 356 -0.45 13.46 -1.24
C HIS A 356 -1.60 14.46 -1.42
N ARG A 357 -2.71 14.02 -2.04
CA ARG A 357 -3.90 14.87 -2.20
C ARG A 357 -4.54 15.23 -0.87
N ARG A 358 -4.60 14.29 0.09
CA ARG A 358 -5.08 14.55 1.46
C ARG A 358 -4.18 15.53 2.19
N SER A 359 -2.86 15.41 2.04
CA SER A 359 -1.89 16.31 2.67
C SER A 359 -1.99 17.72 2.09
N GLN A 360 -2.13 17.85 0.77
CA GLN A 360 -2.42 19.14 0.13
C GLN A 360 -3.74 19.75 0.60
N MET A 361 -4.81 18.95 0.73
CA MET A 361 -6.08 19.42 1.27
C MET A 361 -5.96 19.85 2.74
N ARG A 362 -5.16 19.14 3.56
CA ARG A 362 -4.90 19.54 4.94
C ARG A 362 -4.16 20.87 5.02
N HIS A 363 -3.13 21.06 4.19
CA HIS A 363 -2.41 22.33 4.11
C HIS A 363 -3.26 23.48 3.52
N SER A 364 -4.15 23.19 2.57
CA SER A 364 -5.09 24.18 2.03
C SER A 364 -6.23 24.53 2.98
N LEU A 365 -6.49 23.69 3.98
CA LEU A 365 -7.48 23.93 5.04
C LEU A 365 -6.86 24.53 6.30
N ASP A 366 -5.55 24.81 6.30
CA ASP A 366 -5.00 25.73 7.29
C ASP A 366 -5.77 27.06 7.13
N PRO A 367 -6.49 27.51 8.18
CA PRO A 367 -7.44 28.59 8.07
C PRO A 367 -6.74 29.86 7.56
N PRO A 368 -7.43 30.68 6.75
CA PRO A 368 -6.86 31.87 6.12
C PRO A 368 -6.18 32.74 7.19
N SER A 369 -4.84 32.80 7.14
CA SER A 369 -3.92 33.49 8.05
C SER A 369 -4.34 33.45 9.54
N SER A 370 -3.61 32.68 10.36
CA SER A 370 -3.86 32.58 11.81
C SER A 370 -4.07 33.93 12.52
N GLU A 371 -3.52 35.01 11.95
CA GLU A 371 -3.63 36.39 12.41
C GLU A 371 -5.06 36.96 12.35
N SER A 372 -5.83 36.72 11.27
CA SER A 372 -7.20 37.23 11.13
C SER A 372 -8.15 36.57 12.13
N ALA A 373 -8.03 35.24 12.25
CA ALA A 373 -8.78 34.47 13.24
C ALA A 373 -8.39 34.85 14.67
N ALA A 374 -7.10 35.08 14.94
CA ALA A 374 -6.63 35.55 16.24
C ALA A 374 -7.17 36.94 16.59
N TRP A 375 -7.19 37.88 15.63
CA TRP A 375 -7.74 39.21 15.83
C TRP A 375 -9.24 39.19 16.15
N ALA A 376 -10.01 38.37 15.42
CA ALA A 376 -11.44 38.18 15.68
C ALA A 376 -11.69 37.61 17.10
N ARG A 377 -10.86 36.65 17.54
CA ARG A 377 -10.91 36.08 18.89
C ARG A 377 -10.61 37.13 19.96
N TYR A 378 -9.51 37.87 19.80
CA TYR A 378 -9.12 38.96 20.70
C TYR A 378 -10.25 39.98 20.84
N THR A 379 -10.77 40.49 19.72
CA THR A 379 -11.85 41.50 19.71
C THR A 379 -13.12 40.98 20.40
N THR A 380 -13.50 39.74 20.11
CA THR A 380 -14.69 39.12 20.71
C THR A 380 -14.55 38.97 22.22
N GLN A 381 -13.40 38.51 22.69
CA GLN A 381 -13.14 38.33 24.12
C GLN A 381 -12.97 39.67 24.84
N TRP A 382 -12.33 40.65 24.22
CA TRP A 382 -12.19 42.00 24.74
C TRP A 382 -13.56 42.67 24.93
N ASN A 383 -14.45 42.55 23.95
CA ASN A 383 -15.83 43.08 24.07
C ASN A 383 -16.61 42.42 25.22
N LYS A 384 -16.40 41.11 25.45
CA LYS A 384 -16.98 40.41 26.61
C LYS A 384 -16.45 40.96 27.93
N LEU A 385 -15.14 41.18 28.03
CA LEU A 385 -14.51 41.78 29.22
C LEU A 385 -14.98 43.22 29.46
N GLN A 386 -15.16 44.01 28.42
CA GLN A 386 -15.70 45.37 28.53
C GLN A 386 -17.15 45.38 29.03
N GLY A 387 -17.97 44.42 28.61
CA GLY A 387 -19.34 44.27 29.10
C GLY A 387 -19.42 44.03 30.61
N MET A 388 -18.43 43.32 31.18
CA MET A 388 -18.33 43.05 32.63
C MET A 388 -17.99 44.31 33.44
N GLY A 389 -17.15 45.19 32.89
CA GLY A 389 -16.69 46.40 33.58
C GLY A 389 -17.62 47.62 33.44
N THR A 390 -18.93 47.44 33.19
CA THR A 390 -19.89 48.55 33.13
C THR A 390 -20.49 48.79 34.51
N ASN A 391 -20.08 49.92 35.12
CA ASN A 391 -20.45 50.34 36.47
C ASN A 391 -21.98 50.47 36.61
N GLY A 392 -22.64 49.43 37.10
CA GLY A 392 -24.08 49.42 37.32
C GLY A 392 -24.67 48.03 37.54
N LYS A 393 -24.05 46.99 36.99
CA LYS A 393 -24.39 45.59 37.27
C LYS A 393 -23.22 44.90 37.96
N LYS A 394 -23.28 44.80 39.28
CA LYS A 394 -22.43 43.89 40.05
C LYS A 394 -22.84 42.46 39.69
N ASN A 395 -22.36 41.95 38.57
CA ASN A 395 -22.43 40.52 38.26
C ASN A 395 -21.39 39.86 39.18
N SER A 396 -21.80 39.54 40.41
CA SER A 396 -20.94 39.06 41.51
C SER A 396 -20.22 37.75 41.23
N ASP A 397 -20.55 37.07 40.14
CA ASP A 397 -20.16 35.67 39.94
C ASP A 397 -19.08 35.49 38.87
N VAL A 398 -18.61 36.58 38.24
CA VAL A 398 -17.58 36.48 37.21
C VAL A 398 -16.19 36.60 37.82
N ILE A 399 -15.48 35.49 37.82
CA ILE A 399 -14.09 35.36 38.27
C ILE A 399 -13.17 35.34 37.04
N LEU A 400 -12.20 36.25 37.00
CA LEU A 400 -11.18 36.32 35.96
C LEU A 400 -9.89 35.61 36.41
N PHE A 401 -9.38 34.76 35.52
CA PHE A 401 -8.07 34.11 35.62
C PHE A 401 -7.13 34.72 34.59
N PHE A 402 -5.82 34.58 34.79
CA PHE A 402 -4.80 35.05 33.84
C PHE A 402 -5.08 34.51 32.41
N SER A 403 -5.41 33.22 32.29
CA SER A 403 -5.71 32.56 31.00
C SER A 403 -6.97 33.06 30.30
N ASN A 404 -7.90 33.69 31.04
CA ASN A 404 -9.19 34.15 30.53
C ASN A 404 -9.13 35.62 30.09
N ILE A 405 -8.07 36.34 30.46
CA ILE A 405 -7.84 37.70 30.00
C ILE A 405 -7.45 37.64 28.52
N PRO A 406 -8.10 38.42 27.64
CA PRO A 406 -7.80 38.47 26.21
C PRO A 406 -6.52 39.26 25.95
N TRP A 407 -5.37 38.66 26.21
CA TRP A 407 -4.06 39.24 25.91
C TRP A 407 -3.90 39.53 24.41
N PRO A 408 -3.20 40.61 24.02
CA PRO A 408 -3.05 41.00 22.62
C PRO A 408 -1.98 40.16 21.90
N THR A 409 -2.10 38.83 21.95
CA THR A 409 -1.19 37.86 21.33
C THR A 409 -1.98 36.87 20.46
N VAL A 410 -1.34 36.27 19.45
CA VAL A 410 -1.98 35.30 18.55
C VAL A 410 -2.45 34.04 19.32
N ARG A 411 -1.62 33.59 20.26
CA ARG A 411 -1.89 32.48 21.17
C ARG A 411 -2.05 33.02 22.59
N ALA A 412 -3.05 32.51 23.32
CA ALA A 412 -3.26 32.89 24.72
C ALA A 412 -2.03 32.49 25.55
N PRO A 413 -1.39 33.45 26.24
CA PRO A 413 -0.21 33.19 27.07
C PRO A 413 -0.61 32.36 28.29
N ARG A 414 0.33 31.54 28.80
CA ARG A 414 0.14 30.77 30.03
C ARG A 414 0.63 31.53 31.26
N GLY A 415 1.58 32.44 31.07
CA GLY A 415 2.13 33.32 32.10
C GLY A 415 2.61 34.65 31.52
N PRO A 416 3.05 35.60 32.37
CA PRO A 416 3.54 36.90 31.93
C PRO A 416 4.77 36.81 31.01
N GLU A 417 5.60 35.78 31.15
CA GLU A 417 6.80 35.51 30.34
C GLU A 417 6.48 35.20 28.86
N ASP A 418 5.29 34.67 28.58
CA ASP A 418 4.83 34.37 27.21
C ASP A 418 4.41 35.65 26.46
N ILE A 419 4.29 36.79 27.15
CA ILE A 419 3.91 38.08 26.56
C ILE A 419 5.18 38.73 25.99
N THR A 420 5.65 38.22 24.86
CA THR A 420 6.82 38.77 24.17
C THR A 420 6.47 39.86 23.17
N LYS A 421 7.46 40.67 22.80
CA LYS A 421 7.32 41.73 21.82
C LYS A 421 6.85 41.20 20.46
N GLU A 422 7.37 40.05 20.03
CA GLU A 422 7.02 39.41 18.76
C GLU A 422 5.57 38.90 18.77
N ALA A 423 5.13 38.34 19.90
CA ALA A 423 3.76 37.85 20.06
C ALA A 423 2.73 38.98 20.00
N VAL A 424 3.04 40.14 20.58
CA VAL A 424 2.17 41.33 20.52
C VAL A 424 2.26 42.01 19.15
N ALA A 425 3.46 42.13 18.59
CA ALA A 425 3.69 42.73 17.28
C ALA A 425 2.99 41.96 16.17
N SER A 426 3.06 40.62 16.17
CA SER A 426 2.38 39.78 15.17
C SER A 426 0.88 40.01 15.13
N LEU A 427 0.22 40.15 16.30
CA LEU A 427 -1.22 40.43 16.33
C LEU A 427 -1.53 41.89 15.93
N VAL A 428 -0.87 42.86 16.56
CA VAL A 428 -1.21 44.29 16.46
C VAL A 428 -0.80 44.88 15.11
N LEU A 429 0.34 44.45 14.55
CA LEU A 429 0.87 44.95 13.28
C LEU A 429 0.33 44.18 12.07
N SER A 430 -0.37 43.06 12.26
CA SER A 430 -0.97 42.29 11.16
C SER A 430 -1.79 43.17 10.20
N ALA A 431 -1.72 42.87 8.91
CA ALA A 431 -2.49 43.55 7.86
C ALA A 431 -4.00 43.21 7.95
N SER A 432 -4.35 42.14 8.66
CA SER A 432 -5.72 41.73 8.93
C SER A 432 -6.42 42.62 9.98
N HIS A 433 -5.66 43.33 10.81
CA HIS A 433 -6.22 44.20 11.85
C HIS A 433 -6.65 45.56 11.26
N SER A 434 -7.96 45.79 11.15
CA SER A 434 -8.62 47.06 10.79
C SER A 434 -7.87 47.88 9.72
N GLN A 435 -8.02 47.49 8.45
CA GLN A 435 -7.34 48.13 7.31
C GLN A 435 -7.53 49.66 7.20
N ALA A 436 -8.56 50.22 7.84
CA ALA A 436 -8.83 51.65 7.86
C ALA A 436 -7.96 52.45 8.85
N LYS A 437 -7.31 51.82 9.85
CA LYS A 437 -6.58 52.54 10.91
C LYS A 437 -5.07 52.45 10.72
N ASN A 438 -4.39 53.59 10.84
CA ASN A 438 -2.93 53.63 10.85
C ASN A 438 -2.37 52.87 12.07
N VAL A 439 -1.29 52.09 11.87
CA VAL A 439 -0.53 51.38 12.91
C VAL A 439 -0.29 52.25 14.16
N LYS A 440 0.09 53.51 13.98
CA LYS A 440 0.36 54.45 15.09
C LYS A 440 -0.88 54.69 15.96
N VAL A 441 -2.06 54.76 15.35
CA VAL A 441 -3.33 54.92 16.06
C VAL A 441 -3.67 53.63 16.81
N ARG A 442 -3.46 52.47 16.17
CA ARG A 442 -3.70 51.15 16.78
C ARG A 442 -2.84 50.93 18.05
N LEU A 443 -1.57 51.31 18.02
CA LEU A 443 -0.67 51.23 19.19
C LEU A 443 -1.08 52.20 20.31
N ARG A 444 -1.52 53.41 19.99
CA ARG A 444 -2.04 54.37 20.97
C ARG A 444 -3.33 53.86 21.63
N GLU A 445 -4.24 53.27 20.85
CA GLU A 445 -5.44 52.63 21.38
C GLU A 445 -5.08 51.48 22.33
N LEU A 446 -4.10 50.65 21.97
CA LEU A 446 -3.61 49.57 22.83
C LEU A 446 -3.05 50.09 24.16
N LEU A 447 -2.23 51.14 24.13
CA LEU A 447 -1.69 51.79 25.33
C LEU A 447 -2.78 52.35 26.25
N LEU A 448 -3.83 52.95 25.67
CA LEU A 448 -4.96 53.47 26.44
C LEU A 448 -5.78 52.36 27.10
N LEU A 449 -5.92 51.22 26.42
CA LEU A 449 -6.67 50.06 26.94
C LEU A 449 -5.89 49.32 28.04
N TRP A 450 -4.58 49.16 27.87
CA TRP A 450 -3.71 48.39 28.76
C TRP A 450 -2.89 49.25 29.72
N HIS A 451 -3.31 50.48 29.98
CA HIS A 451 -2.66 51.34 30.97
C HIS A 451 -2.82 50.74 32.39
N PRO A 452 -1.74 50.56 33.17
CA PRO A 452 -1.79 49.84 34.45
C PRO A 452 -2.81 50.45 35.42
N ASP A 453 -2.79 51.77 35.60
CA ASP A 453 -3.72 52.47 36.48
C ASP A 453 -5.21 52.26 36.11
N LYS A 454 -5.54 52.41 34.82
CA LYS A 454 -6.91 52.22 34.33
C LYS A 454 -7.34 50.76 34.39
N PHE A 455 -6.43 49.83 34.10
CA PHE A 455 -6.71 48.41 34.12
C PHE A 455 -6.96 47.92 35.55
N VAL A 456 -6.07 48.29 36.47
CA VAL A 456 -6.16 47.91 37.88
C VAL A 456 -7.45 48.45 38.49
N GLY A 457 -7.76 49.74 38.28
CA GLY A 457 -8.98 50.35 38.82
C GLY A 457 -10.27 49.75 38.29
N ARG A 458 -10.26 49.16 37.08
CA ARG A 458 -11.47 48.68 36.41
C ARG A 458 -11.72 47.17 36.52
N TRP A 459 -10.67 46.35 36.39
CA TRP A 459 -10.83 44.90 36.26
C TRP A 459 -10.19 44.09 37.38
N MET A 460 -9.27 44.66 38.17
CA MET A 460 -8.53 43.90 39.19
C MET A 460 -9.42 43.31 40.27
N CYS A 461 -10.54 43.95 40.59
CA CYS A 461 -11.51 43.44 41.56
C CYS A 461 -12.20 42.14 41.13
N TYR A 462 -12.15 41.77 39.85
CA TYR A 462 -12.69 40.51 39.33
C TYR A 462 -11.62 39.41 39.19
N VAL A 463 -10.34 39.74 39.35
CA VAL A 463 -9.22 38.80 39.18
C VAL A 463 -9.02 37.99 40.47
N VAL A 464 -8.85 36.67 40.34
CA VAL A 464 -8.52 35.79 41.46
C VAL A 464 -7.26 36.30 42.17
N PRO A 465 -7.24 36.40 43.51
CA PRO A 465 -6.08 36.91 44.24
C PRO A 465 -4.75 36.21 43.92
N ALA A 466 -4.79 34.92 43.59
CA ALA A 466 -3.63 34.15 43.18
C ALA A 466 -3.00 34.64 41.86
N ASP A 467 -3.80 35.09 40.90
CA ASP A 467 -3.36 35.52 39.57
C ASP A 467 -3.10 37.04 39.50
N GLN A 468 -3.46 37.81 40.51
CA GLN A 468 -3.24 39.26 40.56
C GLN A 468 -1.79 39.70 40.28
N PRO A 469 -0.73 39.10 40.86
CA PRO A 469 0.64 39.48 40.53
C PRO A 469 0.95 39.29 39.04
N ASP A 470 0.62 38.11 38.49
CA ASP A 470 0.87 37.75 37.09
C ASP A 470 0.10 38.66 36.13
N VAL A 471 -1.16 38.98 36.44
CA VAL A 471 -1.96 39.91 35.64
C VAL A 471 -1.38 41.32 35.68
N THR A 472 -0.90 41.78 36.83
CA THR A 472 -0.26 43.10 36.96
C THR A 472 1.01 43.16 36.13
N GLU A 473 1.85 42.12 36.20
CA GLU A 473 3.06 41.99 35.40
C GLU A 473 2.75 41.94 33.90
N GLY A 474 1.77 41.14 33.49
CA GLY A 474 1.35 41.05 32.09
C GLY A 474 0.82 42.37 31.53
N VAL A 475 0.04 43.13 32.31
CA VAL A 475 -0.43 44.47 31.91
C VAL A 475 0.74 45.44 31.74
N MET A 476 1.70 45.42 32.67
CA MET A 476 2.92 46.23 32.56
C MET A 476 3.76 45.85 31.34
N ALA A 477 3.89 44.55 31.04
CA ALA A 477 4.60 44.05 29.88
C ALA A 477 3.97 44.53 28.56
N VAL A 478 2.65 44.40 28.42
CA VAL A 478 1.92 44.90 27.24
C VAL A 478 2.11 46.40 27.05
N ALA A 479 1.98 47.20 28.13
CA ALA A 479 2.15 48.65 28.06
C ALA A 479 3.58 49.05 27.67
N ARG A 480 4.59 48.35 28.19
CA ARG A 480 6.01 48.57 27.84
C ARG A 480 6.26 48.25 26.37
N ILE A 481 5.86 47.06 25.92
CA ILE A 481 5.99 46.62 24.53
C ILE A 481 5.28 47.57 23.56
N ALA A 482 4.08 48.03 23.90
CA ALA A 482 3.34 48.96 23.06
C ALA A 482 4.04 50.33 22.93
N ASN A 483 4.70 50.82 23.98
CA ASN A 483 5.51 52.04 23.94
C ASN A 483 6.78 51.83 23.09
N GLU A 484 7.47 50.70 23.25
CA GLU A 484 8.65 50.35 22.43
C GLU A 484 8.30 50.30 20.94
N LEU A 485 7.23 49.57 20.57
CA LEU A 485 6.75 49.50 19.18
C LEU A 485 6.33 50.86 18.63
N LEU A 486 5.81 51.75 19.47
CA LEU A 486 5.45 53.11 19.08
C LEU A 486 6.69 53.99 18.85
N ALA A 487 7.71 53.86 19.72
CA ALA A 487 8.98 54.57 19.59
C ALA A 487 9.73 54.14 18.31
N GLU A 488 9.86 52.85 18.06
CA GLU A 488 10.48 52.30 16.84
C GLU A 488 9.83 52.81 15.56
N ARG A 489 8.51 52.94 15.57
CA ARG A 489 7.76 53.46 14.42
C ARG A 489 7.91 54.97 14.24
N ASN A 490 8.12 55.73 15.31
CA ASN A 490 8.41 57.16 15.19
C ASN A 490 9.82 57.40 14.64
N LEU A 491 10.80 56.57 15.03
CA LEU A 491 12.17 56.66 14.53
C LEU A 491 12.29 56.31 13.04
N ARG A 492 11.48 55.37 12.53
CA ARG A 492 11.49 54.99 11.10
C ARG A 492 10.81 55.99 10.15
N LEU A 493 10.19 57.04 10.68
CA LEU A 493 9.47 58.06 9.88
C LEU A 493 10.20 59.42 9.84
N VAL A 494 11.34 59.52 10.52
CA VAL A 494 12.32 60.61 10.38
C VAL A 494 13.40 60.12 9.44
#